data_AF-J9F9K8-F1
#
_entry.id   AF-J9F9K8-F1
#
_cell.length_a   1.000
_cell.length_b   1.000
_cell.length_c   1.000
_cell.angle_alpha   90.00
_cell.angle_beta   90.00
_cell.angle_gamma   90.00
#
_symmetry.space_group_name_H-M   'P 1'
#
loop_
_entity.id
_entity.type
_entity.pdbx_description
1 polymer ?
#
loop_
_entity_poly.entity_id
_entity_poly.type
_entity_poly.pdbx_seq_one_letter_code
_entity_poly.pdbx_strand_id
1 'polypeptide(L)'
;MDQGVLRWFGHMERMGEERLVKRMYDSVVRGVRGRGRPRKCWLNGVQEVLTKKGLDIQEARVCVQDRCEWRRICRGDRRAVGEHPVQ
;
A
#
# COMPACT_ATOMS: atom_id res chain seq x y z
N MET A 1 -1.26 -13.37 -6.43
CA MET A 1 -0.09 -12.62 -5.89
C MET A 1 -0.53 -11.36 -5.14
N ASP A 2 -1.48 -10.61 -5.69
CA ASP A 2 -1.89 -9.27 -5.24
C ASP A 2 -2.46 -9.18 -3.80
N GLN A 3 -3.21 -10.19 -3.35
CA GLN A 3 -3.81 -10.16 -2.00
C GLN A 3 -2.78 -10.22 -0.87
N GLY A 4 -1.65 -10.92 -1.08
CA GLY A 4 -0.58 -11.02 -0.08
C GLY A 4 0.07 -9.68 0.20
N VAL A 5 0.34 -8.92 -0.88
CA VAL A 5 0.92 -7.57 -0.82
C VAL A 5 0.02 -6.63 -0.01
N LEU A 6 -1.28 -6.61 -0.30
CA LEU A 6 -2.23 -5.75 0.43
C LEU A 6 -2.47 -6.20 1.88
N ARG A 7 -2.48 -7.51 2.16
CA ARG A 7 -2.60 -7.99 3.54
C ARG A 7 -1.41 -7.54 4.37
N TRP A 8 -0.19 -7.62 3.83
CA TRP A 8 1.01 -7.16 4.53
C TRP A 8 1.06 -5.64 4.64
N PHE A 9 0.72 -4.90 3.57
CA PHE A 9 0.55 -3.45 3.64
C PHE A 9 -0.36 -3.04 4.79
N GLY A 10 -1.55 -3.65 4.88
CA GLY A 10 -2.46 -3.29 5.96
C GLY A 10 -2.05 -3.79 7.33
N HIS A 11 -1.26 -4.85 7.42
CA HIS A 11 -0.62 -5.20 8.67
C HIS A 11 0.36 -4.10 9.11
N MET A 12 1.17 -3.58 8.19
CA MET A 12 2.13 -2.51 8.46
C MET A 12 1.47 -1.18 8.83
N GLU A 13 0.43 -0.75 8.11
CA GLU A 13 -0.28 0.51 8.40
C GLU A 13 -1.11 0.48 9.70
N ARG A 14 -1.42 -0.72 10.23
CA ARG A 14 -2.09 -0.88 11.54
C ARG A 14 -1.13 -1.24 12.66
N MET A 15 0.13 -1.49 12.34
CA MET A 15 1.14 -1.81 13.34
C MET A 15 1.48 -0.52 14.11
N GLY A 16 1.57 -0.62 15.43
CA GLY A 16 1.97 0.50 16.26
C GLY A 16 3.40 0.99 15.95
N GLU A 17 3.62 2.29 16.08
CA GLU A 17 4.88 2.97 15.75
C GLU A 17 6.03 2.58 16.68
N GLU A 18 5.74 2.01 17.86
CA GLU A 18 6.74 1.53 18.80
C GLU A 18 7.59 0.38 18.25
N ARG A 19 7.07 -0.33 17.25
CA ARG A 19 7.72 -1.52 16.71
C ARG A 19 8.84 -1.14 15.74
N LEU A 20 10.01 -1.74 15.94
CA LEU A 20 11.18 -1.54 15.08
C LEU A 20 10.87 -1.77 13.60
N VAL A 21 10.08 -2.79 13.28
CA VAL A 21 9.69 -3.13 11.90
C VAL A 21 8.87 -2.01 11.26
N LYS A 22 7.96 -1.37 12.00
CA LYS A 22 7.18 -0.21 11.54
C LYS A 22 8.09 0.99 11.30
N ARG A 23 9.00 1.29 12.23
CA ARG A 23 9.99 2.37 12.09
C ARG A 23 10.91 2.16 10.88
N MET A 24 11.36 0.94 10.63
CA MET A 24 12.18 0.61 9.46
C MET A 24 11.40 0.76 8.16
N TYR A 25 10.13 0.35 8.16
CA TYR A 25 9.23 0.49 7.02
C TYR A 25 8.94 1.95 6.67
N ASP A 26 8.71 2.80 7.67
CA ASP A 26 8.47 4.23 7.47
C ASP A 26 9.78 5.02 7.19
N SER A 27 10.94 4.40 7.38
CA SER A 27 12.23 5.07 7.19
C SER A 27 12.50 5.40 5.71
N VAL A 28 12.83 6.66 5.45
CA VAL A 28 13.26 7.12 4.12
C VAL A 28 14.78 7.10 4.06
N VAL A 29 15.34 6.13 3.33
CA VAL A 29 16.78 6.11 3.04
C VAL A 29 17.09 7.15 1.96
N ARG A 30 17.70 8.26 2.35
CA ARG A 30 18.16 9.31 1.44
C ARG A 30 19.42 8.85 0.68
N GLY A 31 19.58 9.31 -0.56
CA GLY A 31 20.76 9.05 -1.39
C GLY A 31 20.42 8.49 -2.77
N VAL A 32 21.44 8.40 -3.64
CA VAL A 32 21.30 7.85 -4.99
C VAL A 32 21.49 6.34 -4.94
N ARG A 33 20.60 5.57 -5.58
CA ARG A 33 20.77 4.12 -5.70
C ARG A 33 21.94 3.81 -6.64
N GLY A 34 22.87 2.97 -6.18
CA GLY A 34 24.00 2.51 -6.98
C GLY A 34 23.58 1.82 -8.29
N ARG A 35 24.47 1.85 -9.28
CA ARG A 35 24.27 1.24 -10.60
C ARG A 35 24.03 -0.27 -10.46
N GLY A 36 23.05 -0.80 -11.19
CA GLY A 36 22.67 -2.22 -11.15
C GLY A 36 21.65 -2.62 -10.07
N ARG A 37 21.37 -1.75 -9.08
CA ARG A 37 20.33 -2.04 -8.08
C ARG A 37 18.92 -1.91 -8.68
N PRO A 38 17.98 -2.82 -8.37
CA PRO A 38 16.59 -2.70 -8.82
C PRO A 38 15.98 -1.34 -8.47
N ARG A 39 15.37 -0.71 -9.47
CA ARG A 39 14.66 0.58 -9.31
C ARG A 39 13.33 0.41 -8.58
N LYS A 40 12.61 -0.69 -8.82
CA LYS A 40 11.38 -1.02 -8.10
C LYS A 40 11.66 -1.37 -6.64
N CYS A 41 10.99 -0.71 -5.71
CA CYS A 41 10.86 -1.17 -4.33
C CYS A 41 9.52 -1.86 -4.12
N TRP A 42 9.36 -2.48 -2.95
CA TRP A 42 8.12 -3.15 -2.56
C TRP A 42 6.91 -2.21 -2.59
N LEU A 43 7.07 -0.96 -2.17
CA LEU A 43 5.99 0.05 -2.20
C LEU A 43 5.47 0.32 -3.61
N ASN A 44 6.33 0.27 -4.63
CA ASN A 44 5.87 0.39 -6.03
C ASN A 44 4.95 -0.78 -6.40
N GLY A 45 5.22 -1.99 -5.90
CA GLY A 45 4.34 -3.14 -6.09
C GLY A 45 3.01 -2.99 -5.37
N VAL A 46 2.99 -2.40 -4.17
CA VAL A 46 1.74 -2.02 -3.48
C VAL A 46 0.95 -1.05 -4.33
N GLN A 47 1.59 0.03 -4.78
CA GLN A 47 0.96 1.07 -5.57
C GLN A 47 0.36 0.51 -6.86
N GLU A 48 1.06 -0.38 -7.56
CA GLU A 48 0.53 -1.07 -8.74
C GLU A 48 -0.72 -1.90 -8.44
N VAL A 49 -0.77 -2.59 -7.29
CA VAL A 49 -1.94 -3.37 -6.89
C VAL A 49 -3.11 -2.46 -6.47
N LEU A 50 -2.82 -1.34 -5.82
CA LEU A 50 -3.83 -0.35 -5.42
C LEU A 50 -4.42 0.37 -6.64
N THR A 51 -3.60 0.80 -7.58
CA THR A 51 -4.05 1.46 -8.82
C THR A 51 -4.97 0.54 -9.63
N LYS A 52 -4.67 -0.75 -9.72
CA LYS A 52 -5.58 -1.74 -10.35
C LYS A 52 -6.93 -1.88 -9.64
N LYS A 53 -7.03 -1.42 -8.40
CA LYS A 53 -8.26 -1.41 -7.58
C LYS A 53 -8.89 -0.02 -7.45
N GLY A 54 -8.40 0.96 -8.23
CA GLY A 54 -8.91 2.34 -8.20
C GLY A 54 -8.61 3.07 -6.89
N LEU A 55 -7.48 2.76 -6.26
CA LEU A 55 -7.04 3.42 -5.04
C LEU A 55 -5.63 3.98 -5.20
N ASP A 56 -5.40 5.17 -4.64
CA ASP A 56 -4.06 5.65 -4.35
C ASP A 56 -3.58 5.18 -2.96
N ILE A 57 -2.32 5.50 -2.65
CA ILE A 57 -1.68 5.06 -1.41
C ILE A 57 -2.20 5.77 -0.16
N GLN A 58 -2.64 7.02 -0.26
CA GLN A 58 -3.20 7.78 0.86
C GLN A 58 -4.61 7.31 1.18
N GLU A 59 -5.44 7.09 0.16
CA GLU A 59 -6.76 6.48 0.32
C GLU A 59 -6.63 5.09 0.97
N ALA A 60 -5.65 4.29 0.52
CA ALA A 60 -5.39 2.99 1.10
C ALA A 60 -5.00 3.09 2.59
N ARG A 61 -4.20 4.08 2.99
CA ARG A 61 -3.82 4.30 4.41
C ARG A 61 -5.01 4.66 5.30
N VAL A 62 -6.06 5.26 4.74
CA VAL A 62 -7.32 5.53 5.46
C VAL A 62 -8.18 4.27 5.51
N CYS A 63 -8.50 3.67 4.35
CA CYS A 63 -9.35 2.47 4.25
C CYS A 63 -8.82 1.28 5.05
N VAL A 64 -7.50 1.20 5.27
CA VAL A 64 -6.88 0.07 5.96
C VAL A 64 -7.26 -0.03 7.44
N GLN A 65 -7.72 1.06 8.05
CA GLN A 65 -8.13 1.07 9.44
C GLN A 65 -9.47 0.33 9.63
N ASP A 66 -10.37 0.41 8.64
CA ASP A 66 -11.53 -0.48 8.57
C ASP A 66 -11.10 -1.86 8.05
N ARG A 67 -11.02 -2.84 8.97
CA ARG A 67 -10.62 -4.22 8.63
C ARG A 67 -11.63 -4.92 7.71
N CYS A 68 -12.90 -4.57 7.77
CA CYS A 68 -13.95 -5.15 6.93
C CYS A 68 -13.86 -4.60 5.52
N GLU A 69 -13.73 -3.29 5.36
CA GLU A 69 -13.49 -2.64 4.08
C GLU A 69 -12.17 -3.12 3.47
N TRP A 70 -11.08 -3.12 4.23
CA TRP A 70 -9.77 -3.57 3.76
C TRP A 70 -9.79 -5.03 3.27
N ARG A 71 -10.55 -5.90 3.94
CA ARG A 71 -10.71 -7.30 3.52
C ARG A 71 -11.43 -7.40 2.18
N ARG A 72 -12.45 -6.57 1.93
CA ARG A 72 -13.14 -6.49 0.63
C ARG A 72 -12.19 -5.99 -0.46
N ILE A 73 -11.42 -4.94 -0.19
CA ILE A 73 -10.38 -4.41 -1.10
C ILE A 73 -9.37 -5.50 -1.45
N CYS A 74 -8.83 -6.20 -0.44
CA CYS A 74 -7.89 -7.30 -0.63
C CYS A 74 -8.45 -8.38 -1.54
N ARG A 75 -9.71 -8.79 -1.34
CA ARG A 75 -10.39 -9.82 -2.14
C ARG A 75 -10.71 -9.36 -3.57
N GLY A 76 -10.84 -8.06 -3.78
CA GLY A 76 -11.29 -7.49 -5.06
C GLY A 76 -12.80 -7.28 -5.12
N ASP A 77 -13.48 -7.31 -3.98
CA ASP A 77 -14.94 -7.21 -3.88
C ASP A 77 -15.42 -5.73 -3.86
N ARG A 78 -14.49 -4.75 -3.94
CA ARG A 78 -14.83 -3.33 -4.02
C ARG A 78 -15.41 -3.05 -5.40
N ARG A 79 -16.72 -2.80 -5.45
CA ARG A 79 -17.38 -2.22 -6.63
C ARG A 79 -16.74 -0.86 -6.88
N ALA A 80 -16.42 -0.55 -8.15
CA ALA A 80 -15.91 0.75 -8.54
C ALA A 80 -16.86 1.84 -8.00
N VAL A 81 -16.40 2.59 -7.00
CA VAL A 81 -17.04 3.86 -6.68
C VAL A 81 -16.59 4.80 -7.79
N GLY A 82 -17.56 5.46 -8.40
CA GLY A 82 -17.47 6.16 -9.68
C GLY A 82 -16.23 7.05 -9.83
N GLU A 83 -15.83 7.13 -11.09
CA GLU A 83 -14.85 8.06 -11.68
C GLU A 83 -14.74 9.36 -10.90
N HIS A 84 -13.58 9.59 -10.27
CA HIS A 84 -13.16 10.93 -9.87
C HIS A 84 -12.37 11.54 -11.03
N PRO A 85 -12.83 12.66 -11.63
CA PRO A 85 -12.12 13.30 -12.72
C PRO A 85 -10.84 13.94 -12.19
N VAL A 86 -9.73 13.70 -12.89
CA VAL A 86 -8.49 14.45 -12.73
C VAL A 86 -8.77 15.88 -13.19
N GLN A 87 -8.50 16.85 -12.32
CA GLN A 87 -8.41 18.27 -12.72
C GLN A 87 -7.06 18.54 -13.38
#